data_AF-A0A436HBS6-F1
#
_entry.id   AF-A0A436HBS6-F1
#
_cell.length_a   1.000
_cell.length_b   1.000
_cell.length_c   1.000
_cell.angle_alpha   90.00
_cell.angle_beta   90.00
_cell.angle_gamma   90.00
#
_symmetry.space_group_name_H-M   'P 1'
#
loop_
_entity.id
_entity.type
_entity.pdbx_description
1 polymer ?
#
loop_
_entity_poly.entity_id
_entity_poly.type
_entity_poly.pdbx_seq_one_letter_code
_entity_poly.pdbx_strand_id
1 'polypeptide(L)'
;LFFAEREAAKVSGKDIVKRRIARVGVIGAGTMGGGIAMAFANGGYPVTLLETSHEALQRGLATIDRNYSVSVTRGSLSEVAKRERLAQFKGSTDYADLADCDLIVEAVFEDMAVKKEVFGKLEAVAKPGAILATNTSYLDINEIAASTSRPQDVLGLHFFSPANVMKLLEIVRADKTAPDALATVVDLARRIGKVAVVVGVCHGFVGNRMLAARGSESEALLLEGATPSQIDQVFTDFGWPMGPFQMGDLAGLDIGWRNRKARGLSAVIADTLCEQGRFGQKTGRGFYLYEAGARTPVPDPEVEALIRDKAAEKGIVPRAISAEEIIERTLYPLVNEGAKILEEGIAARASDIDVVWVNGYGFPIGKGGPMFWAGLEGPARIIERLEYWHQRTGKDVFKPAPLLKRMVETGSWNGDAIA
;
A
#
# COMPACT_ATOMS: atom_id res chain seq x y z
N LEU A 1 -17.55 -4.68 -7.80
CA LEU A 1 -17.07 -4.18 -6.50
C LEU A 1 -17.80 -4.78 -5.30
N PHE A 2 -19.10 -4.55 -5.09
CA PHE A 2 -19.82 -5.11 -3.92
C PHE A 2 -19.63 -6.62 -3.73
N PHE A 3 -19.81 -7.41 -4.79
CA PHE A 3 -19.57 -8.86 -4.75
C PHE A 3 -18.08 -9.21 -4.61
N ALA A 4 -17.19 -8.42 -5.21
CA ALA A 4 -15.75 -8.62 -5.14
C ALA A 4 -15.23 -8.51 -3.70
N GLU A 5 -15.67 -7.51 -2.92
CA GLU A 5 -15.28 -7.36 -1.51
C GLU A 5 -15.74 -8.54 -0.65
N ARG A 6 -16.92 -9.10 -0.94
CA ARG A 6 -17.42 -10.29 -0.25
C ARG A 6 -16.61 -11.53 -0.61
N GLU A 7 -16.18 -11.63 -1.87
CA GLU A 7 -15.39 -12.75 -2.38
C GLU A 7 -13.94 -12.71 -1.87
N ALA A 8 -13.33 -11.53 -1.78
CA ALA A 8 -11.99 -11.32 -1.26
C ALA A 8 -11.85 -11.77 0.22
N ALA A 9 -12.94 -11.70 0.97
CA ALA A 9 -13.00 -12.17 2.36
C ALA A 9 -13.19 -13.69 2.51
N LYS A 10 -13.30 -14.46 1.42
CA LYS A 10 -13.41 -15.92 1.46
C LYS A 10 -12.03 -16.58 1.46
N VAL A 11 -11.72 -17.29 2.54
CA VAL A 11 -10.55 -18.18 2.63
C VAL A 11 -10.95 -19.60 2.25
N SER A 12 -10.05 -20.35 1.61
CA SER A 12 -10.27 -21.76 1.30
C SER A 12 -10.22 -22.64 2.56
N GLY A 13 -11.05 -23.68 2.58
CA GLY A 13 -11.15 -24.64 3.69
C GLY A 13 -12.52 -24.62 4.36
N LYS A 14 -13.16 -25.78 4.47
CA LYS A 14 -14.42 -25.96 5.19
C LYS A 14 -14.13 -26.14 6.68
N ASP A 15 -15.02 -25.63 7.53
CA ASP A 15 -15.04 -25.90 8.98
C ASP A 15 -13.77 -25.53 9.76
N ILE A 16 -13.04 -24.50 9.32
CA ILE A 16 -11.87 -23.99 10.04
C ILE A 16 -12.30 -23.38 11.38
N VAL A 17 -11.84 -23.98 12.48
CA VAL A 17 -12.03 -23.42 13.83
C VAL A 17 -11.09 -22.23 14.00
N LYS A 18 -11.64 -21.02 13.96
CA LYS A 18 -10.90 -19.77 14.17
C LYS A 18 -10.43 -19.65 15.62
N ARG A 19 -9.27 -19.02 15.82
CA ARG A 19 -8.75 -18.66 17.15
C ARG A 19 -9.55 -17.51 17.74
N ARG A 20 -9.68 -17.48 19.06
CA ARG A 20 -10.32 -16.37 19.76
C ARG A 20 -9.33 -15.21 19.88
N ILE A 21 -9.74 -14.02 19.45
CA ILE A 21 -9.01 -12.77 19.70
C ILE A 21 -9.79 -11.96 20.73
N ALA A 22 -9.17 -11.69 21.88
CA ALA A 22 -9.70 -10.89 22.97
C ALA A 22 -8.78 -9.71 23.32
N ARG A 23 -7.46 -9.84 23.14
CA ARG A 23 -6.48 -8.77 23.41
C ARG A 23 -5.47 -8.66 22.26
N VAL A 24 -5.13 -7.44 21.90
CA VAL A 24 -4.19 -7.14 20.80
C VAL A 24 -2.96 -6.41 21.33
N GLY A 25 -1.77 -6.83 20.89
CA GLY A 25 -0.53 -6.09 21.06
C GLY A 25 -0.18 -5.32 19.80
N VAL A 26 0.35 -4.11 19.92
CA VAL A 26 0.94 -3.36 18.81
C VAL A 26 2.33 -2.89 19.21
N ILE A 27 3.34 -3.18 18.40
CA ILE A 27 4.73 -2.79 18.65
C ILE A 27 5.10 -1.61 17.76
N GLY A 28 5.52 -0.52 18.39
CA GLY A 28 5.76 0.76 17.76
C GLY A 28 4.55 1.67 17.88
N ALA A 29 4.75 2.90 18.33
CA ALA A 29 3.71 3.91 18.52
C ALA A 29 3.83 5.10 17.55
N GLY A 30 4.61 4.93 16.48
CA GLY A 30 4.68 5.87 15.36
C GLY A 30 3.37 5.96 14.57
N THR A 31 3.40 6.63 13.41
CA THR A 31 2.20 6.88 12.59
C THR A 31 1.40 5.61 12.26
N MET A 32 2.08 4.56 11.81
CA MET A 32 1.42 3.28 11.48
C MET A 32 0.92 2.56 12.72
N GLY A 33 1.78 2.33 13.70
CA GLY A 33 1.41 1.62 14.93
C GLY A 33 0.28 2.28 15.70
N GLY A 34 0.29 3.62 15.83
CA GLY A 34 -0.83 4.36 16.43
C GLY A 34 -2.13 4.23 15.64
N GLY A 35 -2.07 4.28 14.30
CA GLY A 35 -3.24 4.06 13.45
C GLY A 35 -3.80 2.63 13.51
N ILE A 36 -2.93 1.63 13.58
CA ILE A 36 -3.29 0.21 13.75
C ILE A 36 -3.96 0.00 15.11
N ALA A 37 -3.34 0.53 16.18
CA ALA A 37 -3.88 0.47 17.53
C ALA A 37 -5.28 1.10 17.60
N MET A 38 -5.47 2.27 16.96
CA MET A 38 -6.79 2.90 16.81
C MET A 38 -7.78 2.03 16.05
N ALA A 39 -7.38 1.34 14.98
CA ALA A 39 -8.27 0.46 14.23
C ALA A 39 -8.83 -0.68 15.12
N PHE A 40 -7.96 -1.30 15.94
CA PHE A 40 -8.38 -2.33 16.89
C PHE A 40 -9.26 -1.78 18.02
N ALA A 41 -8.88 -0.64 18.63
CA ALA A 41 -9.69 -0.02 19.68
C ALA A 41 -11.09 0.42 19.17
N ASN A 42 -11.17 0.91 17.93
CA ASN A 42 -12.46 1.23 17.30
C ASN A 42 -13.33 -0.02 17.08
N GLY A 43 -12.71 -1.19 16.86
CA GLY A 43 -13.39 -2.48 16.80
C GLY A 43 -13.71 -3.09 18.18
N GLY A 44 -13.43 -2.37 19.27
CA GLY A 44 -13.74 -2.80 20.64
C GLY A 44 -12.70 -3.72 21.27
N TYR A 45 -11.48 -3.78 20.73
CA TYR A 45 -10.41 -4.61 21.29
C TYR A 45 -9.52 -3.80 22.24
N PRO A 46 -9.23 -4.31 23.46
CA PRO A 46 -8.16 -3.79 24.30
C PRO A 46 -6.81 -3.93 23.59
N VAL A 47 -6.01 -2.87 23.62
CA VAL A 47 -4.71 -2.80 22.94
C VAL A 47 -3.58 -2.50 23.93
N THR A 48 -2.59 -3.39 24.00
CA THR A 48 -1.29 -3.08 24.62
C THR A 48 -0.39 -2.44 23.56
N LEU A 49 0.00 -1.19 23.76
CA LEU A 49 0.88 -0.45 22.86
C LEU A 49 2.30 -0.44 23.44
N LEU A 50 3.21 -1.16 22.79
CA LEU A 50 4.60 -1.32 23.21
C LEU A 50 5.51 -0.33 22.46
N GLU A 51 6.38 0.35 23.20
CA GLU A 51 7.45 1.18 22.64
C GLU A 51 8.79 0.95 23.35
N THR A 52 9.86 1.39 22.70
CA THR A 52 11.24 1.26 23.20
C THR A 52 11.54 2.19 24.38
N SER A 53 10.85 3.32 24.47
CA SER A 53 11.04 4.31 25.53
C SER A 53 9.72 4.93 25.97
N HIS A 54 9.67 5.35 27.23
CA HIS A 54 8.50 6.04 27.78
C HIS A 54 8.18 7.33 27.01
N GLU A 55 9.19 8.07 26.57
CA GLU A 55 8.99 9.30 25.81
C GLU A 55 8.33 9.03 24.45
N ALA A 56 8.81 8.02 23.70
CA ALA A 56 8.20 7.62 22.43
C ALA A 56 6.76 7.14 22.63
N LEU A 57 6.51 6.35 23.68
CA LEU A 57 5.18 5.89 24.04
C LEU A 57 4.22 7.05 24.30
N GLN A 58 4.62 8.04 25.11
CA GLN A 58 3.79 9.20 25.41
C GLN A 58 3.48 10.03 24.16
N ARG A 59 4.46 10.22 23.25
CA ARG A 59 4.22 10.89 21.97
C ARG A 59 3.21 10.16 21.10
N GLY A 60 3.28 8.83 21.05
CA GLY A 60 2.33 7.98 20.34
C GLY A 60 0.91 8.10 20.91
N LEU A 61 0.76 7.94 22.23
CA LEU A 61 -0.53 8.07 22.92
C LEU A 61 -1.14 9.48 22.76
N ALA A 62 -0.33 10.53 22.86
CA ALA A 62 -0.77 11.90 22.60
C ALA A 62 -1.23 12.10 21.15
N THR A 63 -0.61 11.42 20.19
CA THR A 63 -1.02 11.47 18.78
C THR A 63 -2.35 10.73 18.56
N ILE A 64 -2.56 9.60 19.22
CA ILE A 64 -3.84 8.88 19.22
C ILE A 64 -4.95 9.76 19.80
N ASP A 65 -4.73 10.39 20.96
CA ASP A 65 -5.69 11.32 21.58
C ASP A 65 -6.03 12.49 20.65
N ARG A 66 -5.02 13.11 20.02
CA ARG A 66 -5.21 14.19 19.04
C ARG A 66 -6.07 13.73 17.86
N ASN A 67 -5.81 12.55 17.30
CA ASN A 67 -6.59 12.02 16.18
C ASN A 67 -8.06 11.77 16.56
N TYR A 68 -8.33 11.27 17.77
CA TYR A 68 -9.71 11.17 18.26
C TYR A 68 -10.33 12.55 18.51
N SER A 69 -9.59 13.51 19.04
CA SER A 69 -10.05 14.88 19.24
C SER A 69 -10.49 15.52 17.92
N VAL A 70 -9.70 15.37 16.85
CA VAL A 70 -10.08 15.80 15.50
C VAL A 70 -11.39 15.13 15.04
N SER A 71 -11.57 13.85 15.36
CA SER A 71 -12.80 13.12 15.04
C SER A 71 -14.02 13.64 15.81
N VAL A 72 -13.83 14.11 17.05
CA VAL A 72 -14.87 14.78 17.85
C VAL A 72 -15.18 16.16 17.29
N THR A 73 -14.17 17.00 17.03
CA THR A 73 -14.36 18.35 16.49
C THR A 73 -15.12 18.33 15.16
N ARG A 74 -14.90 17.33 14.31
CA ARG A 74 -15.63 17.17 13.03
C ARG A 74 -16.99 16.47 13.15
N GLY A 75 -17.45 16.15 14.37
CA GLY A 75 -18.76 15.53 14.63
C GLY A 75 -18.87 14.02 14.32
N SER A 76 -17.78 13.36 13.95
CA SER A 76 -17.76 11.92 13.62
C SER A 76 -17.62 10.99 14.83
N LEU A 77 -17.41 11.56 16.03
CA LEU A 77 -17.22 10.84 17.29
C LEU A 77 -17.74 11.68 18.46
N SER A 78 -18.35 11.08 19.47
CA SER A 78 -18.71 11.79 20.70
C SER A 78 -17.55 11.80 21.70
N GLU A 79 -17.52 12.76 22.63
CA GLU A 79 -16.54 12.79 23.72
C GLU A 79 -16.61 11.54 24.62
N VAL A 80 -17.81 10.99 24.81
CA VAL A 80 -18.01 9.74 25.56
C VAL A 80 -17.30 8.58 24.84
N ALA A 81 -17.56 8.42 23.55
CA ALA A 81 -16.93 7.36 22.76
C ALA A 81 -15.41 7.55 22.63
N LYS A 82 -14.91 8.78 22.57
CA LYS A 82 -13.48 9.08 22.66
C LYS A 82 -12.87 8.53 23.95
N ARG A 83 -13.47 8.84 25.11
CA ARG A 83 -12.99 8.35 26.42
C ARG A 83 -13.01 6.83 26.52
N GLU A 84 -14.08 6.20 26.05
CA GLU A 84 -14.20 4.73 26.03
C GLU A 84 -13.12 4.07 25.18
N ARG A 85 -12.81 4.65 24.00
CA ARG A 85 -11.73 4.14 23.13
C ARG A 85 -10.36 4.37 23.75
N LEU A 86 -10.12 5.51 24.38
CA LEU A 86 -8.86 5.79 25.06
C LEU A 86 -8.60 4.84 26.24
N ALA A 87 -9.67 4.43 26.94
CA ALA A 87 -9.58 3.46 28.03
C ALA A 87 -9.20 2.03 27.55
N GLN A 88 -9.25 1.74 26.24
CA GLN A 88 -8.80 0.46 25.69
C GLN A 88 -7.28 0.33 25.60
N PHE A 89 -6.52 1.43 25.69
CA PHE A 89 -5.07 1.40 25.53
C PHE A 89 -4.35 1.20 26.87
N LYS A 90 -3.45 0.23 26.90
CA LYS A 90 -2.40 0.10 27.92
C LYS A 90 -1.05 0.37 27.25
N GLY A 91 -0.39 1.46 27.61
CA GLY A 91 0.99 1.70 27.18
C GLY A 91 1.99 0.84 27.97
N SER A 92 3.04 0.36 27.32
CA SER A 92 4.13 -0.37 27.98
C SER A 92 5.48 -0.16 27.28
N THR A 93 6.56 -0.40 28.00
CA THR A 93 7.93 -0.54 27.47
C THR A 93 8.53 -1.92 27.74
N ASP A 94 7.74 -2.86 28.26
CA ASP A 94 8.16 -4.22 28.58
C ASP A 94 7.45 -5.23 27.68
N TYR A 95 8.23 -6.07 26.98
CA TYR A 95 7.69 -7.14 26.14
C TYR A 95 6.85 -8.15 26.93
N ALA A 96 7.11 -8.34 28.24
CA ALA A 96 6.31 -9.24 29.07
C ALA A 96 4.82 -8.85 29.14
N ASP A 97 4.49 -7.57 28.96
CA ASP A 97 3.11 -7.09 28.93
C ASP A 97 2.31 -7.54 27.68
N LEU A 98 2.99 -8.16 26.71
CA LEU A 98 2.37 -8.76 25.53
C LEU A 98 1.99 -10.23 25.73
N ALA A 99 2.38 -10.88 26.84
CA ALA A 99 2.23 -12.31 27.03
C ALA A 99 0.79 -12.83 26.89
N ASP A 100 -0.20 -12.03 27.32
CA ASP A 100 -1.62 -12.38 27.26
C ASP A 100 -2.30 -12.03 25.93
N CYS A 101 -1.60 -11.38 24.99
CA CYS A 101 -2.20 -10.97 23.71
C CYS A 101 -2.46 -12.18 22.80
N ASP A 102 -3.60 -12.18 22.11
CA ASP A 102 -3.97 -13.23 21.15
C ASP A 102 -3.47 -12.93 19.73
N LEU A 103 -3.30 -11.64 19.42
CA LEU A 103 -2.71 -11.14 18.19
C LEU A 103 -1.70 -10.04 18.55
N ILE A 104 -0.51 -10.08 17.97
CA ILE A 104 0.49 -9.04 18.13
C ILE A 104 0.90 -8.53 16.75
N VAL A 105 0.79 -7.22 16.51
CA VAL A 105 1.14 -6.59 15.23
C VAL A 105 2.39 -5.73 15.40
N GLU A 106 3.45 -6.11 14.69
CA GLU A 106 4.70 -5.37 14.61
C GLU A 106 4.59 -4.24 13.56
N ALA A 107 4.90 -3.01 13.97
CA ALA A 107 4.92 -1.82 13.12
C ALA A 107 6.14 -0.92 13.43
N VAL A 108 7.30 -1.55 13.62
CA VAL A 108 8.60 -0.90 13.81
C VAL A 108 9.27 -0.58 12.46
N PHE A 109 10.50 -0.11 12.51
CA PHE A 109 11.27 0.29 11.33
C PHE A 109 11.36 -0.82 10.27
N GLU A 110 11.35 -0.43 9.00
CA GLU A 110 11.33 -1.34 7.85
C GLU A 110 12.74 -1.86 7.54
N ASP A 111 13.25 -2.73 8.42
CA ASP A 111 14.53 -3.40 8.29
C ASP A 111 14.43 -4.87 8.72
N MET A 112 15.04 -5.77 7.95
CA MET A 112 14.92 -7.22 8.18
C MET A 112 15.57 -7.64 9.51
N ALA A 113 16.73 -7.09 9.88
CA ALA A 113 17.41 -7.45 11.11
C ALA A 113 16.60 -6.97 12.33
N VAL A 114 16.08 -5.74 12.28
CA VAL A 114 15.21 -5.19 13.33
C VAL A 114 13.95 -6.06 13.51
N LYS A 115 13.29 -6.46 12.41
CA LYS A 115 12.08 -7.30 12.50
C LYS A 115 12.39 -8.69 13.06
N LYS A 116 13.49 -9.33 12.64
CA LYS A 116 13.92 -10.62 13.22
C LYS A 116 14.21 -10.51 14.71
N GLU A 117 14.83 -9.43 15.17
CA GLU A 117 15.05 -9.19 16.59
C GLU A 117 13.72 -9.07 17.35
N VAL A 118 12.76 -8.31 16.83
CA VAL A 118 11.42 -8.17 17.43
C VAL A 118 10.70 -9.52 17.49
N PHE A 119 10.69 -10.29 16.41
CA PHE A 119 10.05 -11.61 16.37
C PHE A 119 10.74 -12.63 17.29
N GLY A 120 12.07 -12.53 17.46
CA GLY A 120 12.80 -13.31 18.46
C GLY A 120 12.41 -12.97 19.91
N LYS A 121 12.18 -11.68 20.22
CA LYS A 121 11.64 -11.28 21.54
C LYS A 121 10.21 -11.77 21.73
N LEU A 122 9.40 -11.74 20.67
CA LEU A 122 8.02 -12.26 20.70
C LEU A 122 7.95 -13.76 20.94
N GLU A 123 8.87 -14.55 20.38
CA GLU A 123 8.96 -15.99 20.64
C GLU A 123 9.05 -16.30 22.15
N ALA A 124 9.79 -15.49 22.90
CA ALA A 124 10.02 -15.69 24.33
C ALA A 124 8.81 -15.32 25.21
N VAL A 125 7.96 -14.38 24.77
CA VAL A 125 6.89 -13.82 25.62
C VAL A 125 5.48 -14.19 25.17
N ALA A 126 5.25 -14.38 23.86
CA ALA A 126 3.92 -14.61 23.33
C ALA A 126 3.43 -16.01 23.72
N LYS A 127 2.22 -16.09 24.29
CA LYS A 127 1.59 -17.36 24.65
C LYS A 127 1.42 -18.29 23.44
N PRO A 128 1.39 -19.62 23.65
CA PRO A 128 1.07 -20.58 22.58
C PRO A 128 -0.25 -20.23 21.87
N GLY A 129 -0.25 -20.31 20.54
CA GLY A 129 -1.42 -20.01 19.71
C GLY A 129 -1.68 -18.53 19.43
N ALA A 130 -0.91 -17.60 20.03
CA ALA A 130 -0.97 -16.19 19.65
C ALA A 130 -0.51 -16.00 18.19
N ILE A 131 -1.23 -15.18 17.43
CA ILE A 131 -0.86 -14.83 16.04
C ILE A 131 0.14 -13.68 16.07
N LEU A 132 1.24 -13.83 15.33
CA LEU A 132 2.28 -12.81 15.20
C LEU A 132 2.21 -12.21 13.79
N ALA A 133 1.87 -10.93 13.70
CA ALA A 133 1.72 -10.24 12.44
C ALA A 133 2.79 -9.16 12.26
N THR A 134 3.29 -8.98 11.04
CA THR A 134 4.11 -7.83 10.66
C THR A 134 3.34 -6.90 9.73
N ASN A 135 3.48 -5.59 9.90
CA ASN A 135 2.95 -4.55 9.01
C ASN A 135 3.93 -4.17 7.88
N THR A 136 4.97 -4.97 7.63
CA THR A 136 5.92 -4.69 6.53
C THR A 136 5.21 -4.49 5.19
N SER A 137 5.78 -3.63 4.35
CA SER A 137 5.26 -3.30 3.01
C SER A 137 6.06 -3.95 1.89
N TYR A 138 7.31 -4.36 2.15
CA TYR A 138 8.24 -4.84 1.12
C TYR A 138 9.11 -6.02 1.52
N LEU A 139 9.26 -6.32 2.82
CA LEU A 139 10.14 -7.39 3.27
C LEU A 139 9.49 -8.76 3.11
N ASP A 140 10.35 -9.78 2.94
CA ASP A 140 9.93 -11.15 2.83
C ASP A 140 9.45 -11.69 4.19
N ILE A 141 8.16 -11.98 4.28
CA ILE A 141 7.52 -12.48 5.51
C ILE A 141 7.91 -13.94 5.78
N ASN A 142 8.26 -14.72 4.75
CA ASN A 142 8.78 -16.07 4.95
C ASN A 142 10.13 -16.01 5.70
N GLU A 143 10.95 -15.01 5.41
CA GLU A 143 12.23 -14.80 6.11
C GLU A 143 12.04 -14.39 7.57
N ILE A 144 11.02 -13.57 7.86
CA ILE A 144 10.63 -13.19 9.23
C ILE A 144 10.06 -14.41 9.97
N ALA A 145 9.15 -15.16 9.33
CA ALA A 145 8.55 -16.36 9.92
C ALA A 145 9.60 -17.42 10.26
N ALA A 146 10.62 -17.59 9.40
CA ALA A 146 11.72 -18.53 9.60
C ALA A 146 12.63 -18.18 10.78
N SER A 147 12.58 -16.96 11.33
CA SER A 147 13.30 -16.61 12.56
C SER A 147 12.56 -17.01 13.84
N THR A 148 11.42 -17.69 13.73
CA THR A 148 10.59 -18.16 14.85
C THR A 148 10.48 -19.68 14.84
N SER A 149 10.16 -20.27 16.01
CA SER A 149 9.86 -21.70 16.11
C SER A 149 8.41 -22.05 15.71
N ARG A 150 7.59 -21.01 15.50
CA ARG A 150 6.15 -21.09 15.22
C ARG A 150 5.76 -20.36 13.92
N PRO A 151 6.42 -20.64 12.77
CA PRO A 151 6.14 -19.93 11.52
C PRO A 151 4.67 -20.07 11.06
N GLN A 152 3.96 -21.09 11.52
CA GLN A 152 2.54 -21.27 11.28
C GLN A 152 1.63 -20.22 11.93
N ASP A 153 2.12 -19.52 12.95
CA ASP A 153 1.43 -18.44 13.64
C ASP A 153 1.79 -17.06 13.08
N VAL A 154 2.69 -17.00 12.08
CA VAL A 154 3.20 -15.77 11.49
C VAL A 154 2.50 -15.44 10.17
N LEU A 155 2.13 -14.17 9.98
CA LEU A 155 1.59 -13.64 8.72
C LEU A 155 1.84 -12.13 8.57
N GLY A 156 1.51 -11.56 7.42
CA GLY A 156 1.49 -10.11 7.24
C GLY A 156 0.11 -9.50 7.42
N LEU A 157 0.05 -8.36 8.11
CA LEU A 157 -1.11 -7.47 8.14
C LEU A 157 -0.65 -6.11 7.61
N HIS A 158 -0.58 -5.96 6.29
CA HIS A 158 -0.13 -4.73 5.64
C HIS A 158 -1.29 -3.73 5.61
N PHE A 159 -1.28 -2.82 6.60
CA PHE A 159 -2.20 -1.70 6.68
C PHE A 159 -1.74 -0.55 5.79
N PHE A 160 -2.71 0.22 5.30
CA PHE A 160 -2.47 1.37 4.44
C PHE A 160 -2.54 2.67 5.24
N SER A 161 -1.57 3.56 5.06
CA SER A 161 -1.53 4.83 5.79
C SER A 161 -2.57 5.82 5.25
N PRO A 162 -3.32 6.53 6.11
CA PRO A 162 -3.39 6.38 7.57
C PRO A 162 -4.20 5.13 7.99
N ALA A 163 -3.62 4.24 8.80
CA ALA A 163 -4.18 2.91 9.09
C ALA A 163 -5.53 2.93 9.82
N ASN A 164 -5.84 4.01 10.54
CA ASN A 164 -7.13 4.21 11.21
C ASN A 164 -8.23 4.71 10.25
N VAL A 165 -7.88 5.13 9.04
CA VAL A 165 -8.81 5.70 8.04
C VAL A 165 -8.95 4.78 6.84
N MET A 166 -7.84 4.33 6.26
CA MET A 166 -7.86 3.49 5.07
C MET A 166 -8.55 2.17 5.34
N LYS A 167 -9.38 1.73 4.39
CA LYS A 167 -10.16 0.50 4.52
C LYS A 167 -9.35 -0.73 4.15
N LEU A 168 -8.44 -0.63 3.19
CA LEU A 168 -7.69 -1.79 2.73
C LEU A 168 -6.79 -2.38 3.83
N LEU A 169 -6.79 -3.70 3.91
CA LEU A 169 -5.81 -4.50 4.63
C LEU A 169 -5.37 -5.66 3.72
N GLU A 170 -4.13 -5.64 3.26
CA GLU A 170 -3.52 -6.80 2.60
C GLU A 170 -3.07 -7.79 3.68
N ILE A 171 -3.68 -8.98 3.68
CA ILE A 171 -3.33 -10.08 4.57
C ILE A 171 -2.38 -10.99 3.81
N VAL A 172 -1.10 -10.87 4.12
CA VAL A 172 -0.04 -11.55 3.38
C VAL A 172 0.18 -12.94 4.00
N ARG A 173 -0.20 -13.98 3.27
CA ARG A 173 -0.05 -15.37 3.68
C ARG A 173 1.38 -15.84 3.40
N ALA A 174 2.15 -16.06 4.46
CA ALA A 174 3.45 -16.74 4.37
C ALA A 174 3.24 -18.24 4.09
N ASP A 175 4.26 -18.91 3.58
CA ASP A 175 4.18 -20.29 3.08
C ASP A 175 3.72 -21.28 4.16
N LYS A 176 4.10 -21.02 5.41
CA LYS A 176 3.77 -21.86 6.56
C LYS A 176 2.56 -21.39 7.35
N THR A 177 1.99 -20.21 7.06
CA THR A 177 0.86 -19.65 7.82
C THR A 177 -0.28 -20.65 7.90
N ALA A 178 -0.73 -20.96 9.12
CA ALA A 178 -1.80 -21.92 9.33
C ALA A 178 -3.15 -21.39 8.81
N PRO A 179 -4.01 -22.27 8.25
CA PRO A 179 -5.33 -21.88 7.77
C PRO A 179 -6.22 -21.23 8.85
N ASP A 180 -6.09 -21.66 10.12
CA ASP A 180 -6.84 -21.11 11.24
C ASP A 180 -6.39 -19.69 11.61
N ALA A 181 -5.09 -19.42 11.61
CA ALA A 181 -4.53 -18.08 11.80
C ALA A 181 -5.02 -17.12 10.71
N LEU A 182 -4.94 -17.55 9.44
CA LEU A 182 -5.41 -16.77 8.29
C LEU A 182 -6.91 -16.47 8.37
N ALA A 183 -7.74 -17.50 8.59
CA ALA A 183 -9.18 -17.33 8.72
C ALA A 183 -9.56 -16.43 9.90
N THR A 184 -8.79 -16.48 10.99
CA THR A 184 -8.98 -15.63 12.17
C THR A 184 -8.77 -14.16 11.82
N VAL A 185 -7.67 -13.81 11.15
CA VAL A 185 -7.38 -12.40 10.82
C VAL A 185 -8.29 -11.84 9.72
N VAL A 186 -8.74 -12.68 8.77
CA VAL A 186 -9.73 -12.27 7.76
C VAL A 186 -11.08 -11.94 8.41
N ASP A 187 -11.56 -12.74 9.36
CA ASP A 187 -12.79 -12.44 10.12
C ASP A 187 -12.63 -11.18 10.99
N LEU A 188 -11.46 -11.02 11.61
CA LEU A 188 -11.12 -9.89 12.46
C LEU A 188 -11.10 -8.56 11.68
N ALA A 189 -10.58 -8.57 10.45
CA ALA A 189 -10.48 -7.38 9.61
C ALA A 189 -11.84 -6.66 9.45
N ARG A 190 -12.92 -7.41 9.22
CA ARG A 190 -14.27 -6.82 9.11
C ARG A 190 -14.69 -6.10 10.40
N ARG A 191 -14.37 -6.68 11.57
CA ARG A 191 -14.74 -6.11 12.89
C ARG A 191 -14.03 -4.80 13.18
N ILE A 192 -12.83 -4.61 12.64
CA ILE A 192 -12.05 -3.37 12.75
C ILE A 192 -12.27 -2.40 11.57
N GLY A 193 -13.33 -2.63 10.78
CA GLY A 193 -13.70 -1.77 9.66
C GLY A 193 -12.75 -1.82 8.46
N LYS A 194 -12.03 -2.94 8.28
CA LYS A 194 -11.13 -3.17 7.16
C LYS A 194 -11.76 -4.09 6.10
N VAL A 195 -11.35 -3.87 4.86
CA VAL A 195 -11.60 -4.72 3.70
C VAL A 195 -10.33 -5.57 3.50
N ALA A 196 -10.42 -6.83 3.90
CA ALA A 196 -9.33 -7.78 3.81
C ALA A 196 -9.21 -8.35 2.39
N VAL A 197 -7.96 -8.41 1.91
CA VAL A 197 -7.60 -9.16 0.70
C VAL A 197 -6.42 -10.06 1.06
N VAL A 198 -6.58 -11.37 0.86
CA VAL A 198 -5.48 -12.32 1.08
C VAL A 198 -4.56 -12.32 -0.14
N VAL A 199 -3.27 -12.14 0.10
CA VAL A 199 -2.24 -12.09 -0.95
C VAL A 199 -1.04 -12.97 -0.57
N GLY A 200 -0.26 -13.38 -1.57
CA GLY A 200 1.00 -14.11 -1.39
C GLY A 200 2.18 -13.21 -1.06
N VAL A 201 3.30 -13.82 -0.68
CA VAL A 201 4.56 -13.12 -0.42
C VAL A 201 5.26 -12.79 -1.73
N CYS A 202 5.41 -11.50 -2.02
CA CYS A 202 6.33 -10.97 -3.01
C CYS A 202 6.71 -9.53 -2.65
N HIS A 203 7.77 -8.99 -3.26
CA HIS A 203 8.17 -7.61 -3.01
C HIS A 203 7.07 -6.62 -3.42
N GLY A 204 6.48 -5.93 -2.44
CA GLY A 204 5.39 -4.97 -2.63
C GLY A 204 3.99 -5.59 -2.77
N PHE A 205 3.85 -6.90 -2.51
CA PHE A 205 2.59 -7.65 -2.55
C PHE A 205 1.79 -7.38 -3.84
N VAL A 206 0.50 -7.04 -3.74
CA VAL A 206 -0.30 -6.67 -4.91
C VAL A 206 -0.21 -5.18 -5.15
N GLY A 207 -0.60 -4.40 -4.15
CA GLY A 207 -0.77 -2.96 -4.29
C GLY A 207 0.50 -2.22 -4.70
N ASN A 208 1.57 -2.33 -3.89
CA ASN A 208 2.77 -1.53 -4.07
C ASN A 208 3.57 -1.98 -5.30
N ARG A 209 3.54 -3.28 -5.60
CA ARG A 209 4.11 -3.86 -6.81
C ARG A 209 3.48 -3.27 -8.08
N MET A 210 2.15 -3.23 -8.12
CA MET A 210 1.41 -2.62 -9.21
C MET A 210 1.60 -1.10 -9.27
N LEU A 211 1.71 -0.42 -8.13
CA LEU A 211 1.98 1.02 -8.08
C LEU A 211 3.34 1.37 -8.68
N ALA A 212 4.35 0.54 -8.44
CA ALA A 212 5.68 0.69 -9.04
C ALA A 212 5.63 0.57 -10.57
N ALA A 213 4.88 -0.41 -11.11
CA ALA A 213 4.69 -0.56 -12.55
C ALA A 213 3.97 0.66 -13.16
N ARG A 214 2.92 1.16 -12.50
CA ARG A 214 2.20 2.37 -12.95
C ARG A 214 3.09 3.62 -12.98
N GLY A 215 4.01 3.74 -12.03
CA GLY A 215 4.90 4.89 -11.88
C GLY A 215 6.20 4.81 -12.69
N SER A 216 6.50 3.69 -13.36
CA SER A 216 7.81 3.48 -14.00
C SER A 216 8.09 4.45 -15.15
N GLU A 217 7.05 5.00 -15.78
CA GLU A 217 7.16 5.92 -16.91
C GLU A 217 7.00 7.39 -16.53
N SER A 218 6.71 7.71 -15.27
CA SER A 218 6.48 9.10 -14.85
C SER A 218 7.64 10.03 -15.21
N GLU A 219 8.88 9.62 -14.96
CA GLU A 219 10.09 10.38 -15.35
C GLU A 219 10.27 10.50 -16.86
N ALA A 220 10.10 9.40 -17.58
CA ALA A 220 10.29 9.37 -19.01
C ALA A 220 9.27 10.29 -19.72
N LEU A 221 8.02 10.28 -19.28
CA LEU A 221 6.98 11.20 -19.78
C LEU A 221 7.38 12.66 -19.56
N LEU A 222 7.92 13.03 -18.38
CA LEU A 222 8.40 14.39 -18.13
C LEU A 222 9.55 14.78 -19.06
N LEU A 223 10.59 13.93 -19.13
CA LEU A 223 11.77 14.20 -19.96
C LEU A 223 11.43 14.25 -21.46
N GLU A 224 10.40 13.52 -21.89
CA GLU A 224 9.95 13.51 -23.28
C GLU A 224 8.99 14.67 -23.61
N GLY A 225 8.61 15.51 -22.65
CA GLY A 225 7.92 16.78 -22.91
C GLY A 225 6.57 16.98 -22.22
N ALA A 226 6.08 16.03 -21.42
CA ALA A 226 4.90 16.27 -20.60
C ALA A 226 5.23 17.13 -19.36
N THR A 227 4.24 17.86 -18.85
CA THR A 227 4.35 18.56 -17.56
C THR A 227 3.71 17.73 -16.44
N PRO A 228 4.07 17.97 -15.15
CA PRO A 228 3.39 17.35 -14.02
C PRO A 228 1.87 17.57 -14.08
N SER A 229 1.46 18.81 -14.37
CA SER A 229 0.05 19.21 -14.49
C SER A 229 -0.67 18.45 -15.60
N GLN A 230 -0.03 18.25 -16.76
CA GLN A 230 -0.62 17.51 -17.86
C GLN A 230 -0.87 16.04 -17.50
N ILE A 231 0.11 15.39 -16.86
CA ILE A 231 -0.03 14.01 -16.43
C ILE A 231 -1.09 13.90 -15.33
N ASP A 232 -1.05 14.78 -14.34
CA ASP A 232 -2.05 14.77 -13.27
C ASP A 232 -3.47 15.01 -13.80
N GLN A 233 -3.63 15.89 -14.78
CA GLN A 233 -4.92 16.14 -15.44
C GLN A 233 -5.50 14.85 -16.02
N VAL A 234 -4.70 14.04 -16.74
CA VAL A 234 -5.14 12.75 -17.29
C VAL A 234 -5.66 11.79 -16.21
N PHE A 235 -5.02 11.74 -15.05
CA PHE A 235 -5.49 10.92 -13.93
C PHE A 235 -6.79 11.46 -13.32
N THR A 236 -6.92 12.78 -13.20
CA THR A 236 -8.15 13.40 -12.69
C THR A 236 -9.33 13.26 -13.66
N ASP A 237 -9.10 13.42 -14.96
CA ASP A 237 -10.07 13.16 -16.02
C ASP A 237 -10.51 11.69 -16.06
N PHE A 238 -9.58 10.77 -15.75
CA PHE A 238 -9.90 9.36 -15.63
C PHE A 238 -10.79 9.06 -14.40
N GLY A 239 -10.69 9.88 -13.34
CA GLY A 239 -11.59 9.88 -12.19
C GLY A 239 -10.92 9.85 -10.81
N TRP A 240 -9.59 9.95 -10.71
CA TRP A 240 -8.93 10.12 -9.41
C TRP A 240 -9.17 11.54 -8.85
N PRO A 241 -9.19 11.72 -7.52
CA PRO A 241 -9.29 13.05 -6.93
C PRO A 241 -8.00 13.88 -7.09
N MET A 242 -6.87 13.23 -7.39
CA MET A 242 -5.57 13.86 -7.60
C MET A 242 -4.68 12.97 -8.47
N GLY A 243 -3.77 13.59 -9.21
CA GLY A 243 -2.79 12.87 -10.03
C GLY A 243 -1.55 12.39 -9.28
N PRO A 244 -0.69 11.59 -9.93
CA PRO A 244 0.54 11.05 -9.36
C PRO A 244 1.48 12.07 -8.74
N PHE A 245 1.69 13.22 -9.37
CA PHE A 245 2.67 14.20 -8.91
C PHE A 245 2.15 14.97 -7.69
N GLN A 246 0.88 15.38 -7.72
CA GLN A 246 0.22 15.97 -6.56
C GLN A 246 0.19 14.99 -5.38
N MET A 247 -0.06 13.70 -5.64
CA MET A 247 -0.01 12.66 -4.61
C MET A 247 1.40 12.49 -4.04
N GLY A 248 2.43 12.57 -4.89
CA GLY A 248 3.83 12.58 -4.47
C GLY A 248 4.16 13.75 -3.54
N ASP A 249 3.70 14.95 -3.88
CA ASP A 249 3.89 16.15 -3.07
C ASP A 249 3.11 16.09 -1.74
N LEU A 250 1.93 15.45 -1.73
CA LEU A 250 1.17 15.21 -0.50
C LEU A 250 1.89 14.21 0.43
N ALA A 251 2.39 13.11 -0.12
CA ALA A 251 3.09 12.08 0.64
C ALA A 251 4.45 12.56 1.17
N GLY A 252 5.16 13.35 0.37
CA GLY A 252 6.52 13.81 0.64
C GLY A 252 7.52 13.15 -0.30
N LEU A 253 8.14 13.93 -1.18
CA LEU A 253 9.07 13.42 -2.20
C LEU A 253 10.32 12.76 -1.60
N ASP A 254 10.74 13.20 -0.41
CA ASP A 254 11.87 12.65 0.34
C ASP A 254 11.67 11.20 0.80
N ILE A 255 10.42 10.75 0.95
CA ILE A 255 10.12 9.35 1.29
C ILE A 255 10.49 8.47 0.10
N GLY A 256 9.99 8.82 -1.09
CA GLY A 256 10.34 8.13 -2.33
C GLY A 256 11.83 8.21 -2.65
N TRP A 257 12.46 9.36 -2.39
CA TRP A 257 13.90 9.56 -2.59
C TRP A 257 14.76 8.66 -1.71
N ARG A 258 14.47 8.56 -0.41
CA ARG A 258 15.17 7.66 0.51
C ARG A 258 15.03 6.20 0.07
N ASN A 259 13.84 5.78 -0.35
CA ASN A 259 13.61 4.42 -0.86
C ASN A 259 14.42 4.15 -2.14
N ARG A 260 14.40 5.06 -3.12
CA ARG A 260 15.21 4.95 -4.35
C ARG A 260 16.69 4.82 -4.03
N LYS A 261 17.23 5.71 -3.19
CA LYS A 261 18.65 5.69 -2.77
C LYS A 261 19.04 4.39 -2.06
N ALA A 262 18.21 3.89 -1.14
CA ALA A 262 18.45 2.63 -0.45
C ALA A 262 18.54 1.42 -1.40
N ARG A 263 17.87 1.51 -2.56
CA ARG A 263 17.86 0.47 -3.61
C ARG A 263 18.90 0.72 -4.71
N GLY A 264 19.71 1.77 -4.62
CA GLY A 264 20.65 2.17 -5.68
C GLY A 264 19.96 2.65 -6.97
N LEU A 265 18.70 3.07 -6.88
CA LEU A 265 17.92 3.61 -8.01
C LEU A 265 17.97 5.14 -8.02
N SER A 266 17.75 5.75 -9.18
CA SER A 266 17.67 7.20 -9.36
C SER A 266 16.50 7.63 -10.26
N ALA A 267 16.02 8.85 -10.06
CA ALA A 267 15.00 9.51 -10.86
C ALA A 267 15.41 10.98 -11.03
N VAL A 268 15.81 11.38 -12.23
CA VAL A 268 16.57 12.62 -12.45
C VAL A 268 15.84 13.86 -11.96
N ILE A 269 14.59 14.07 -12.36
CA ILE A 269 13.78 15.21 -11.92
C ILE A 269 13.46 15.08 -10.43
N ALA A 270 12.92 13.95 -10.00
CA ALA A 270 12.45 13.78 -8.62
C ALA A 270 13.58 13.87 -7.58
N ASP A 271 14.78 13.38 -7.91
CA ASP A 271 15.96 13.45 -7.05
C ASP A 271 16.51 14.88 -7.01
N THR A 272 16.59 15.59 -8.14
CA THR A 272 17.01 16.99 -8.16
C THR A 272 16.06 17.89 -7.36
N LEU A 273 14.74 17.67 -7.41
CA LEU A 273 13.79 18.38 -6.55
C LEU A 273 14.09 18.15 -5.06
N CYS A 274 14.38 16.91 -4.66
CA CYS A 274 14.74 16.59 -3.29
C CYS A 274 16.08 17.20 -2.87
N GLU A 275 17.08 17.23 -3.75
CA GLU A 275 18.36 17.88 -3.52
C GLU A 275 18.23 19.40 -3.32
N GLN A 276 17.22 20.01 -3.94
CA GLN A 276 16.85 21.41 -3.74
C GLN A 276 15.95 21.64 -2.50
N GLY A 277 15.71 20.61 -1.69
CA GLY A 277 14.85 20.71 -0.50
C GLY A 277 13.35 20.82 -0.81
N ARG A 278 12.93 20.49 -2.03
CA ARG A 278 11.54 20.56 -2.48
C ARG A 278 10.85 19.23 -2.20
N PHE A 279 10.28 19.09 -1.01
CA PHE A 279 9.69 17.83 -0.55
C PHE A 279 8.15 17.76 -0.67
N GLY A 280 7.52 18.71 -1.34
CA GLY A 280 6.07 18.76 -1.54
C GLY A 280 5.36 19.70 -0.55
N GLN A 281 4.13 19.35 -0.16
CA GLN A 281 3.24 20.22 0.62
C GLN A 281 3.86 20.64 1.96
N LYS A 282 4.62 19.76 2.61
CA LYS A 282 5.25 20.04 3.91
C LYS A 282 6.34 21.12 3.85
N THR A 283 6.90 21.38 2.67
CA THR A 283 7.86 22.47 2.41
C THR A 283 7.26 23.58 1.57
N GLY A 284 5.96 23.52 1.26
CA GLY A 284 5.27 24.44 0.34
C GLY A 284 5.70 24.34 -1.13
N ARG A 285 6.66 23.46 -1.45
CA ARG A 285 7.30 23.34 -2.76
C ARG A 285 7.69 21.89 -3.03
N GLY A 286 7.28 21.36 -4.17
CA GLY A 286 7.61 20.02 -4.71
C GLY A 286 7.63 20.06 -6.23
N PHE A 287 6.87 19.17 -6.88
CA PHE A 287 6.51 19.33 -8.31
C PHE A 287 5.64 20.57 -8.53
N TYR A 288 4.85 20.96 -7.53
CA TYR A 288 4.02 22.16 -7.51
C TYR A 288 4.46 23.16 -6.44
N LEU A 289 3.93 24.37 -6.53
CA LEU A 289 3.90 25.33 -5.44
C LEU A 289 2.60 25.17 -4.63
N TYR A 290 2.72 25.38 -3.32
CA TYR A 290 1.60 25.41 -2.39
C TYR A 290 1.68 26.70 -1.58
N GLU A 291 0.64 27.53 -1.67
CA GLU A 291 0.50 28.68 -0.77
C GLU A 291 0.42 28.22 0.69
N ALA A 292 0.79 29.09 1.63
CA ALA A 292 0.85 28.73 3.04
C ALA A 292 -0.48 28.15 3.56
N GLY A 293 -0.49 26.87 3.91
CA GLY A 293 -1.68 26.16 4.39
C GLY A 293 -2.66 25.71 3.29
N ALA A 294 -2.42 26.04 2.03
CA ALA A 294 -3.22 25.59 0.90
C ALA A 294 -2.84 24.15 0.48
N ARG A 295 -3.84 23.41 0.02
CA ARG A 295 -3.66 22.06 -0.56
C ARG A 295 -3.78 22.03 -2.08
N THR A 296 -4.13 23.17 -2.67
CA THR A 296 -4.29 23.34 -4.11
C THR A 296 -2.92 23.45 -4.76
N PRO A 297 -2.58 22.58 -5.73
CA PRO A 297 -1.32 22.67 -6.45
C PRO A 297 -1.35 23.84 -7.43
N VAL A 298 -0.29 24.65 -7.43
CA VAL A 298 -0.05 25.67 -8.47
C VAL A 298 1.15 25.22 -9.31
N PRO A 299 1.03 25.17 -10.66
CA PRO A 299 2.16 24.83 -11.53
C PRO A 299 3.37 25.72 -11.25
N ASP A 300 4.57 25.13 -11.19
CA ASP A 300 5.82 25.87 -10.96
C ASP A 300 6.63 26.00 -12.26
N PRO A 301 6.77 27.21 -12.83
CA PRO A 301 7.60 27.44 -14.01
C PRO A 301 9.07 27.03 -13.83
N GLU A 302 9.61 27.06 -12.60
CA GLU A 302 10.98 26.61 -12.31
C GLU A 302 11.11 25.09 -12.48
N VAL A 303 10.08 24.34 -12.11
CA VAL A 303 10.07 22.87 -12.28
C VAL A 303 9.95 22.51 -13.76
N GLU A 304 9.13 23.22 -14.51
CA GLU A 304 9.04 23.00 -15.97
C GLU A 304 10.34 23.36 -16.70
N ALA A 305 11.02 24.44 -16.28
CA ALA A 305 12.34 24.79 -16.79
C ALA A 305 13.38 23.71 -16.45
N LEU A 306 13.41 23.25 -15.20
CA LEU A 306 14.27 22.15 -14.75
C LEU A 306 14.07 20.89 -15.61
N ILE A 307 12.83 20.51 -15.90
CA ILE A 307 12.52 19.34 -16.73
C ILE A 307 13.11 19.50 -18.13
N ARG A 308 12.94 20.67 -18.76
CA ARG A 308 13.50 20.95 -20.10
C ARG A 308 15.02 20.91 -20.10
N ASP A 309 15.67 21.50 -19.08
CA ASP A 309 17.12 21.51 -18.96
C ASP A 309 17.67 20.08 -18.79
N LYS A 310 17.03 19.27 -17.93
CA LYS A 310 17.40 17.86 -17.73
C LYS A 310 17.13 16.98 -18.95
N ALA A 311 16.09 17.26 -19.73
CA ALA A 311 15.87 16.59 -21.01
C ALA A 311 16.99 16.92 -22.00
N ALA A 312 17.39 18.21 -22.11
CA ALA A 312 18.46 18.66 -22.98
C ALA A 312 19.84 18.07 -22.58
N GLU A 313 20.17 18.04 -21.28
CA GLU A 313 21.38 17.38 -20.75
C GLU A 313 21.47 15.90 -21.16
N LYS A 314 20.33 15.23 -21.30
CA LYS A 314 20.23 13.82 -21.71
C LYS A 314 20.12 13.62 -23.23
N GLY A 315 20.12 14.69 -24.02
CA GLY A 315 19.89 14.62 -25.46
C GLY A 315 18.49 14.15 -25.83
N ILE A 316 17.50 14.31 -24.95
CA ILE A 316 16.10 13.95 -25.20
C ILE A 316 15.41 15.17 -25.79
N VAL A 317 14.88 15.03 -27.00
CA VAL A 317 14.12 16.09 -27.69
C VAL A 317 12.68 16.06 -27.20
N PRO A 318 12.16 17.14 -26.60
CA PRO A 318 10.76 17.20 -26.17
C PRO A 318 9.79 17.06 -27.35
N ARG A 319 8.67 16.39 -27.12
CA ARG A 319 7.60 16.19 -28.08
C ARG A 319 6.24 16.37 -27.41
N ALA A 320 5.21 16.57 -28.24
CA ALA A 320 3.85 16.51 -27.75
C ALA A 320 3.52 15.08 -27.29
N ILE A 321 3.00 14.96 -26.07
CA ILE A 321 2.52 13.70 -25.48
C ILE A 321 1.01 13.80 -25.34
N SER A 322 0.27 12.84 -25.88
CA SER A 322 -1.20 12.83 -25.80
C SER A 322 -1.69 12.26 -24.47
N ALA A 323 -2.94 12.57 -24.11
CA ALA A 323 -3.60 11.96 -22.95
C ALA A 323 -3.66 10.42 -23.08
N GLU A 324 -3.93 9.92 -24.29
CA GLU A 324 -3.94 8.49 -24.59
C GLU A 324 -2.58 7.86 -24.31
N GLU A 325 -1.48 8.47 -24.77
CA GLU A 325 -0.15 7.95 -24.48
C GLU A 325 0.16 7.90 -22.98
N ILE A 326 -0.26 8.92 -22.21
CA ILE A 326 -0.09 8.91 -20.75
C ILE A 326 -0.85 7.73 -20.13
N ILE A 327 -2.08 7.45 -20.59
CA ILE A 327 -2.86 6.27 -20.15
C ILE A 327 -2.12 4.98 -20.51
N GLU A 328 -1.67 4.83 -21.76
CA GLU A 328 -0.97 3.63 -22.23
C GLU A 328 0.31 3.38 -21.43
N ARG A 329 1.08 4.42 -21.15
CA ARG A 329 2.38 4.32 -20.47
C ARG A 329 2.28 4.20 -18.96
N THR A 330 1.09 4.39 -18.37
CA THR A 330 0.92 4.32 -16.91
C THR A 330 -0.10 3.25 -16.50
N LEU A 331 -1.28 3.20 -17.11
CA LEU A 331 -2.34 2.27 -16.74
C LEU A 331 -2.19 0.89 -17.40
N TYR A 332 -1.55 0.77 -18.56
CA TYR A 332 -1.34 -0.56 -19.16
C TYR A 332 -0.23 -1.34 -18.44
N PRO A 333 0.92 -0.75 -18.08
CA PRO A 333 1.87 -1.36 -17.14
C PRO A 333 1.24 -1.82 -15.83
N LEU A 334 0.31 -1.01 -15.28
CA LEU A 334 -0.44 -1.35 -14.08
C LEU A 334 -1.26 -2.64 -14.27
N VAL A 335 -2.05 -2.72 -15.34
CA VAL A 335 -2.86 -3.90 -15.68
C VAL A 335 -1.97 -5.11 -15.98
N ASN A 336 -0.87 -4.89 -16.70
CA ASN A 336 0.10 -5.92 -17.05
C ASN A 336 0.72 -6.55 -15.79
N GLU A 337 1.07 -5.73 -14.81
CA GLU A 337 1.60 -6.21 -13.53
C GLU A 337 0.54 -6.96 -12.72
N GLY A 338 -0.72 -6.50 -12.75
CA GLY A 338 -1.84 -7.23 -12.17
C GLY A 338 -2.03 -8.63 -12.78
N ALA A 339 -1.85 -8.76 -14.10
CA ALA A 339 -1.92 -10.05 -14.79
C ALA A 339 -0.77 -10.99 -14.38
N LYS A 340 0.45 -10.47 -14.18
CA LYS A 340 1.58 -11.27 -13.66
C LYS A 340 1.32 -11.74 -12.23
N ILE A 341 0.79 -10.86 -11.36
CA ILE A 341 0.42 -11.19 -9.99
C ILE A 341 -0.60 -12.34 -9.92
N LEU A 342 -1.56 -12.38 -10.84
CA LEU A 342 -2.51 -13.49 -10.97
C LEU A 342 -1.84 -14.78 -11.45
N GLU A 343 -0.99 -14.67 -12.47
CA GLU A 343 -0.26 -15.82 -13.01
C GLU A 343 0.68 -16.47 -11.98
N GLU A 344 1.28 -15.66 -11.12
CA GLU A 344 2.15 -16.10 -10.02
C GLU A 344 1.36 -16.61 -8.80
N GLY A 345 0.03 -16.54 -8.81
CA GLY A 345 -0.82 -16.95 -7.69
C GLY A 345 -0.69 -16.06 -6.44
N ILE A 346 -0.11 -14.86 -6.57
CA ILE A 346 0.00 -13.89 -5.48
C ILE A 346 -1.37 -13.32 -5.13
N ALA A 347 -2.22 -13.05 -6.11
CA ALA A 347 -3.64 -12.79 -5.88
C ALA A 347 -4.45 -13.97 -6.41
N ALA A 348 -5.47 -14.39 -5.67
CA ALA A 348 -6.30 -15.53 -6.07
C ALA A 348 -7.23 -15.20 -7.24
N ARG A 349 -7.65 -13.93 -7.39
CA ARG A 349 -8.66 -13.50 -8.36
C ARG A 349 -8.39 -12.09 -8.86
N ALA A 350 -8.76 -11.79 -10.10
CA ALA A 350 -8.72 -10.44 -10.65
C ALA A 350 -9.55 -9.44 -9.81
N SER A 351 -10.69 -9.90 -9.27
CA SER A 351 -11.53 -9.11 -8.37
C SER A 351 -10.83 -8.69 -7.08
N ASP A 352 -9.89 -9.50 -6.60
CA ASP A 352 -9.16 -9.23 -5.36
C ASP A 352 -8.17 -8.08 -5.58
N ILE A 353 -7.54 -8.05 -6.75
CA ILE A 353 -6.73 -6.91 -7.22
C ILE A 353 -7.58 -5.63 -7.36
N ASP A 354 -8.78 -5.75 -7.93
CA ASP A 354 -9.69 -4.60 -8.04
C ASP A 354 -10.05 -4.02 -6.66
N VAL A 355 -10.31 -4.89 -5.68
CA VAL A 355 -10.58 -4.48 -4.30
C VAL A 355 -9.39 -3.77 -3.67
N VAL A 356 -8.16 -4.27 -3.87
CA VAL A 356 -6.91 -3.61 -3.44
C VAL A 356 -6.84 -2.20 -4.02
N TRP A 357 -7.00 -2.06 -5.33
CA TRP A 357 -6.80 -0.78 -6.00
C TRP A 357 -7.86 0.27 -5.68
N VAL A 358 -9.11 -0.14 -5.53
CA VAL A 358 -10.20 0.75 -5.15
C VAL A 358 -10.08 1.20 -3.69
N ASN A 359 -9.78 0.28 -2.76
CA ASN A 359 -9.77 0.60 -1.33
C ASN A 359 -8.42 1.14 -0.81
N GLY A 360 -7.32 0.90 -1.54
CA GLY A 360 -5.96 1.31 -1.14
C GLY A 360 -5.37 2.46 -1.94
N TYR A 361 -5.67 2.52 -3.25
CA TYR A 361 -5.03 3.47 -4.19
C TYR A 361 -6.03 4.41 -4.87
N GLY A 362 -7.29 4.36 -4.45
CA GLY A 362 -8.34 5.25 -4.91
C GLY A 362 -8.70 5.07 -6.38
N PHE A 363 -8.48 3.88 -6.96
CA PHE A 363 -8.90 3.61 -8.33
C PHE A 363 -10.39 3.96 -8.50
N PRO A 364 -10.80 4.66 -9.57
CA PRO A 364 -12.15 5.22 -9.62
C PRO A 364 -13.23 4.15 -9.52
N ILE A 365 -14.09 4.26 -8.51
CA ILE A 365 -15.13 3.26 -8.21
C ILE A 365 -16.05 3.02 -9.41
N GLY A 366 -16.38 4.08 -10.17
CA GLY A 366 -17.21 3.99 -11.37
C GLY A 366 -16.58 3.19 -12.52
N LYS A 367 -15.26 2.93 -12.45
CA LYS A 367 -14.51 2.10 -13.40
C LYS A 367 -14.30 0.66 -12.89
N GLY A 368 -14.82 0.33 -11.70
CA GLY A 368 -14.75 -1.01 -11.10
C GLY A 368 -13.41 -1.34 -10.43
N GLY A 369 -12.31 -1.23 -11.15
CA GLY A 369 -10.96 -1.61 -10.72
C GLY A 369 -10.07 -1.82 -11.95
N PRO A 370 -8.74 -1.88 -11.83
CA PRO A 370 -7.85 -1.98 -12.99
C PRO A 370 -8.10 -3.23 -13.85
N MET A 371 -8.39 -4.38 -13.24
CA MET A 371 -8.60 -5.62 -13.97
C MET A 371 -9.98 -5.64 -14.64
N PHE A 372 -11.00 -5.14 -13.95
CA PHE A 372 -12.32 -4.94 -14.53
C PHE A 372 -12.29 -3.91 -15.69
N TRP A 373 -11.63 -2.77 -15.48
CA TRP A 373 -11.50 -1.72 -16.49
C TRP A 373 -10.73 -2.21 -17.72
N ALA A 374 -9.68 -3.02 -17.54
CA ALA A 374 -8.96 -3.62 -18.67
C ALA A 374 -9.85 -4.48 -19.57
N GLY A 375 -10.83 -5.17 -19.00
CA GLY A 375 -11.84 -5.89 -19.76
C GLY A 375 -12.75 -4.98 -20.60
N LEU A 376 -13.06 -3.78 -20.11
CA LEU A 376 -13.84 -2.77 -20.83
C LEU A 376 -13.02 -2.01 -21.88
N GLU A 377 -11.75 -1.72 -21.57
CA GLU A 377 -10.82 -1.01 -22.45
C GLU A 377 -10.45 -1.85 -23.69
N GLY A 378 -10.50 -3.17 -23.54
CA GLY A 378 -10.18 -4.13 -24.58
C GLY A 378 -8.77 -4.71 -24.37
N PRO A 379 -8.65 -5.94 -23.83
CA PRO A 379 -7.36 -6.55 -23.55
C PRO A 379 -6.46 -6.69 -24.80
N ALA A 380 -7.05 -6.88 -25.99
CA ALA A 380 -6.32 -6.91 -27.25
C ALA A 380 -5.61 -5.58 -27.56
N ARG A 381 -6.30 -4.44 -27.34
CA ARG A 381 -5.71 -3.10 -27.47
C ARG A 381 -4.59 -2.91 -26.46
N ILE A 382 -4.81 -3.31 -25.22
CA ILE A 382 -3.78 -3.21 -24.16
C ILE A 382 -2.51 -3.97 -24.58
N ILE A 383 -2.64 -5.20 -25.07
CA ILE A 383 -1.50 -6.01 -25.53
C ILE A 383 -0.79 -5.33 -26.71
N GLU A 384 -1.51 -4.88 -27.73
CA GLU A 384 -0.92 -4.20 -28.89
C GLU A 384 -0.07 -3.00 -28.46
N ARG A 385 -0.61 -2.17 -27.56
CA ARG A 385 0.07 -0.96 -27.09
C ARG A 385 1.24 -1.30 -26.15
N LEU A 386 1.12 -2.32 -25.31
CA LEU A 386 2.24 -2.86 -24.52
C LEU A 386 3.38 -3.34 -25.44
N GLU A 387 3.09 -4.11 -26.49
CA GLU A 387 4.10 -4.57 -27.45
C GLU A 387 4.75 -3.40 -28.20
N TYR A 388 3.97 -2.40 -28.61
CA TYR A 388 4.48 -1.17 -29.21
C TYR A 388 5.47 -0.44 -28.31
N TRP A 389 5.15 -0.27 -27.02
CA TRP A 389 6.02 0.42 -26.06
C TRP A 389 7.23 -0.44 -25.68
N HIS A 390 7.08 -1.76 -25.59
CA HIS A 390 8.21 -2.66 -25.36
C HIS A 390 9.22 -2.61 -26.52
N GLN A 391 8.75 -2.64 -27.77
CA GLN A 391 9.62 -2.52 -28.95
C GLN A 391 10.36 -1.18 -29.00
N ARG A 392 9.72 -0.08 -28.58
CA ARG A 392 10.33 1.26 -28.58
C ARG A 392 11.31 1.51 -27.44
N THR A 393 11.01 1.00 -26.25
CA THR A 393 11.74 1.36 -25.03
C THR A 393 12.64 0.25 -24.51
N GLY A 394 12.40 -1.01 -24.91
CA GLY A 394 13.05 -2.20 -24.38
C GLY A 394 12.71 -2.52 -22.93
N LYS A 395 11.82 -1.76 -22.26
CA LYS A 395 11.54 -1.93 -20.83
C LYS A 395 10.63 -3.13 -20.57
N ASP A 396 10.99 -3.95 -19.59
CA ASP A 396 10.24 -5.17 -19.22
C ASP A 396 8.84 -4.89 -18.66
N VAL A 397 8.60 -3.69 -18.13
CA VAL A 397 7.27 -3.30 -17.63
C VAL A 397 6.20 -3.36 -18.74
N PHE A 398 6.62 -3.16 -19.99
CA PHE A 398 5.76 -3.23 -21.17
C PHE A 398 5.68 -4.60 -21.81
N LYS A 399 6.48 -5.59 -21.40
CA LYS A 399 6.40 -6.94 -21.95
C LYS A 399 5.06 -7.57 -21.54
N PRO A 400 4.15 -7.89 -22.49
CA PRO A 400 2.82 -8.37 -22.11
C PRO A 400 2.88 -9.69 -21.33
N ALA A 401 2.14 -9.76 -20.24
CA ALA A 401 1.98 -10.96 -19.44
C ALA A 401 1.29 -12.06 -20.26
N PRO A 402 1.74 -13.32 -20.17
CA PRO A 402 1.08 -14.43 -20.85
C PRO A 402 -0.41 -14.56 -20.50
N LEU A 403 -0.81 -14.24 -19.26
CA LEU A 403 -2.21 -14.25 -18.86
C LEU A 403 -3.08 -13.25 -19.64
N LEU A 404 -2.56 -12.07 -20.02
CA LEU A 404 -3.33 -11.13 -20.85
C LEU A 404 -3.64 -11.74 -22.22
N LYS A 405 -2.67 -12.44 -22.82
CA LYS A 405 -2.85 -13.13 -24.11
C LYS A 405 -3.94 -14.20 -23.99
N ARG A 406 -3.88 -15.03 -22.94
CA ARG A 406 -4.91 -16.04 -22.65
C ARG A 406 -6.29 -15.43 -22.38
N MET A 407 -6.36 -14.25 -21.76
CA MET A 407 -7.63 -13.56 -21.53
C MET A 407 -8.30 -13.13 -22.83
N VAL A 408 -7.53 -12.68 -23.84
CA VAL A 408 -8.08 -12.36 -25.17
C VAL A 408 -8.68 -13.59 -25.83
N GLU A 409 -8.02 -14.75 -25.68
CA GLU A 409 -8.47 -16.02 -26.27
C GLU A 409 -9.71 -16.59 -25.58
N THR A 410 -9.78 -16.48 -24.24
CA THR A 410 -10.81 -17.16 -23.42
C THR A 410 -11.93 -16.24 -22.94
N GLY A 411 -11.74 -14.91 -22.98
CA GLY A 411 -12.63 -13.94 -22.37
C GLY A 411 -12.59 -13.92 -20.83
N SER A 412 -11.64 -14.61 -20.20
CA SER A 412 -11.58 -14.79 -18.75
C SER A 412 -10.20 -14.51 -18.18
N TRP A 413 -10.17 -13.90 -17.00
CA TRP A 413 -8.95 -13.79 -16.18
C TRP A 413 -8.59 -15.11 -15.49
N ASN A 414 -9.51 -16.08 -15.44
CA ASN A 414 -9.28 -17.36 -14.79
C ASN A 414 -8.40 -18.23 -15.70
N GLY A 415 -7.27 -18.65 -15.16
CA GLY A 415 -6.44 -19.68 -15.77
C GLY A 415 -7.01 -21.07 -15.54
N ASP A 416 -8.23 -21.38 -15.99
CA ASP A 416 -8.82 -22.73 -15.96
C ASP A 416 -8.06 -23.76 -16.86
N ALA A 417 -6.78 -23.51 -17.12
CA ALA A 417 -5.79 -24.40 -17.72
C ALA A 417 -4.61 -24.72 -16.78
N ILE A 418 -4.69 -24.40 -15.49
CA ILE A 418 -3.73 -24.86 -14.47
C ILE A 418 -4.49 -25.60 -13.37
N ALA A 419 -4.94 -26.81 -13.72
CA ALA A 419 -5.36 -27.85 -12.79
C ALA A 419 -4.22 -28.87 -12.64
#